data_AF-I6ZJD8-F1
#
_entry.id   AF-I6ZJD8-F1
#
_cell.length_a   1.000
_cell.length_b   1.000
_cell.length_c   1.000
_cell.angle_alpha   90.00
_cell.angle_beta   90.00
_cell.angle_gamma   90.00
#
_symmetry.space_group_name_H-M   'P 1'
#
loop_
_entity.id
_entity.type
_entity.pdbx_description
1 polymer ?
#
loop_
_entity_poly.entity_id
_entity_poly.type
_entity_poly.pdbx_seq_one_letter_code
_entity_poly.pdbx_strand_id
1 'polypeptide(L)'
;MLGAKFLLIPIVGGFGSIVGCTSISTQEWDPEYVWRVGSKKEFYLTTCKNRRTEEDDINSKWIYSDLQVYLIFKEGISTTTDGTELKLIGKGYHQKFSNTKPITPVVYNYREDLQQKINNDGGDNRFSLTVGELTGINWLGEGGGGVDSSEWGLRINCDKKLFTFNKDSGDTSSAMSSELSRMKFKLNKCGEESYRGVKGCLIEISNDGTNWAGHNKNLKWVDTFKPIVIQ
;
A
#
# COMPACT_ATOMS: atom_id res chain seq x y z
N MET A 1 -65.26 32.42 28.71
CA MET A 1 -64.08 32.19 27.83
C MET A 1 -63.01 33.20 28.20
N LEU A 2 -61.83 32.66 28.55
CA LEU A 2 -60.47 33.24 28.56
C LEU A 2 -60.34 34.76 28.78
N GLY A 3 -59.77 35.29 29.87
CA GLY A 3 -58.64 34.78 30.66
C GLY A 3 -57.31 35.43 30.23
N ALA A 4 -57.25 36.76 30.14
CA ALA A 4 -56.00 37.50 29.97
C ALA A 4 -55.56 38.06 31.35
N LYS A 5 -54.68 37.32 32.03
CA LYS A 5 -53.90 37.84 33.17
C LYS A 5 -52.47 38.06 32.68
N PHE A 6 -52.05 39.32 32.82
CA PHE A 6 -50.70 39.83 32.71
C PHE A 6 -49.66 38.91 33.38
N LEU A 7 -48.46 38.84 32.79
CA LEU A 7 -47.23 39.19 33.51
C LEU A 7 -46.09 39.46 32.52
N LEU A 8 -45.32 40.47 32.90
CA LEU A 8 -44.23 41.11 32.19
C LEU A 8 -42.92 40.76 32.96
N ILE A 9 -41.81 40.70 32.23
CA ILE A 9 -40.39 40.91 32.63
C ILE A 9 -39.59 39.76 33.33
N PRO A 10 -38.23 39.82 33.43
CA PRO A 10 -37.25 39.04 32.64
C PRO A 10 -36.19 38.28 33.49
N ILE A 11 -35.52 37.23 32.99
CA ILE A 11 -34.27 36.70 33.62
C ILE A 11 -33.44 36.05 32.50
N VAL A 12 -32.35 36.64 32.01
CA VAL A 12 -30.95 36.55 32.48
C VAL A 12 -30.54 35.12 32.89
N GLY A 13 -29.48 34.60 32.29
CA GLY A 13 -28.79 33.42 32.80
C GLY A 13 -29.16 32.11 32.10
N GLY A 14 -28.56 31.92 30.93
CA GLY A 14 -28.40 30.59 30.35
C GLY A 14 -27.04 30.55 29.68
N PHE A 15 -26.06 29.93 30.33
CA PHE A 15 -24.91 29.34 29.64
C PHE A 15 -25.47 28.35 28.62
N GLY A 16 -25.82 28.86 27.44
CA GLY A 16 -25.96 28.04 26.25
C GLY A 16 -24.55 27.66 25.88
N SER A 17 -24.06 26.57 26.46
CA SER A 17 -22.94 25.83 25.93
C SER A 17 -23.14 25.76 24.43
N ILE A 18 -22.33 26.52 23.68
CA ILE A 18 -22.07 26.18 22.30
C ILE A 18 -21.44 24.80 22.43
N VAL A 19 -22.28 23.77 22.31
CA VAL A 19 -21.83 22.45 21.87
C VAL A 19 -21.32 22.75 20.47
N GLY A 20 -20.07 23.19 20.42
CA GLY A 20 -19.31 23.21 19.21
C GLY A 20 -19.29 21.76 18.79
N CYS A 21 -20.19 21.42 17.87
CA CYS A 21 -19.95 20.34 16.96
C CYS A 21 -18.63 20.68 16.28
N THR A 22 -17.50 20.29 16.90
CA THR A 22 -16.25 20.08 16.21
C THR A 22 -16.42 18.81 15.38
N SER A 23 -17.42 18.78 14.49
CA SER A 23 -17.36 18.02 13.25
C SER A 23 -16.54 18.85 12.26
N ILE A 24 -15.34 19.27 12.68
CA ILE A 24 -14.35 19.91 11.83
C ILE A 24 -13.49 18.78 11.29
N SER A 25 -13.91 18.24 10.15
CA SER A 25 -13.04 17.69 9.09
C SER A 25 -11.83 16.84 9.52
N THR A 26 -11.99 15.83 10.38
CA THR A 26 -10.84 15.02 10.83
C THR A 26 -10.39 13.90 9.86
N GLN A 27 -10.89 13.78 8.64
CA GLN A 27 -10.77 12.53 7.87
C GLN A 27 -9.65 12.42 6.81
N GLU A 28 -8.96 13.50 6.42
CA GLU A 28 -7.92 13.41 5.35
C GLU A 28 -6.57 14.08 5.65
N TRP A 29 -6.40 14.71 6.82
CA TRP A 29 -5.15 15.42 7.16
C TRP A 29 -4.05 14.49 7.70
N ASP A 30 -4.35 13.22 7.99
CA ASP A 30 -3.34 12.27 8.43
C ASP A 30 -2.28 12.14 7.32
N PRO A 31 -0.98 12.28 7.64
CA PRO A 31 0.08 12.20 6.65
C PRO A 31 0.16 10.79 6.06
N GLU A 32 0.85 10.65 4.92
CA GLU A 32 0.86 9.41 4.15
C GLU A 32 1.41 8.17 4.89
N TYR A 33 2.14 8.36 5.99
CA TYR A 33 2.66 7.27 6.83
C TYR A 33 1.70 6.87 7.96
N VAL A 34 0.55 7.55 8.13
CA VAL A 34 -0.43 7.26 9.19
C VAL A 34 -1.67 6.60 8.59
N TRP A 35 -2.02 5.42 9.12
CA TRP A 35 -3.24 4.70 8.79
C TRP A 35 -4.22 4.72 9.96
N ARG A 36 -5.30 5.50 9.84
CA ARG A 36 -6.42 5.47 10.78
C ARG A 36 -7.48 4.45 10.37
N VAL A 37 -7.55 3.32 11.06
CA VAL A 37 -8.39 2.18 10.67
C VAL A 37 -9.89 2.49 10.78
N GLY A 38 -10.29 3.38 11.70
CA GLY A 38 -11.68 3.82 11.83
C GLY A 38 -12.18 4.68 10.66
N SER A 39 -11.27 5.26 9.87
CA SER A 39 -11.61 6.16 8.75
C SER A 39 -11.29 5.55 7.38
N LYS A 40 -10.24 4.73 7.26
CA LYS A 40 -9.79 4.14 6.00
C LYS A 40 -9.64 2.63 6.15
N LYS A 41 -10.27 1.88 5.23
CA LYS A 41 -10.16 0.40 5.20
C LYS A 41 -8.84 -0.11 4.64
N GLU A 42 -8.08 0.75 3.97
CA GLU A 42 -6.90 0.41 3.21
C GLU A 42 -5.85 1.50 3.39
N PHE A 43 -4.58 1.09 3.41
CA PHE A 43 -3.46 2.00 3.55
C PHE A 43 -2.71 2.09 2.24
N TYR A 44 -2.83 3.24 1.57
CA TYR A 44 -2.12 3.50 0.32
C TYR A 44 -0.63 3.57 0.57
N LEU A 45 0.13 2.79 -0.21
CA LEU A 45 1.58 2.84 -0.21
C LEU A 45 2.07 3.67 -1.40
N THR A 46 1.90 3.16 -2.61
CA THR A 46 2.59 3.67 -3.80
C THR A 46 1.78 3.36 -5.05
N THR A 47 2.05 4.05 -6.16
CA THR A 47 1.51 3.68 -7.48
C THR A 47 2.66 3.21 -8.35
N CYS A 48 2.55 2.00 -8.85
CA CYS A 48 3.49 1.43 -9.81
C CYS A 48 2.91 1.52 -11.22
N LYS A 49 3.72 2.05 -12.15
CA LYS A 49 3.31 2.31 -13.52
C LYS A 49 4.21 1.60 -14.51
N ASN A 50 3.61 1.04 -15.56
CA ASN A 50 4.31 0.61 -16.76
C ASN A 50 3.85 1.47 -17.94
N ARG A 51 4.82 1.96 -18.70
CA ARG A 51 4.64 2.84 -19.86
C ARG A 51 5.70 2.45 -20.88
N ARG A 52 5.36 2.62 -22.15
CA ARG A 52 6.36 2.59 -23.21
C ARG A 52 7.37 3.72 -23.01
N THR A 53 8.63 3.40 -23.22
CA THR A 53 9.77 4.32 -23.22
C THR A 53 10.27 4.54 -24.65
N GLU A 54 11.10 5.55 -24.86
CA GLU A 54 11.73 5.83 -26.16
C GLU A 54 12.72 4.74 -26.59
N GLU A 55 13.24 3.98 -25.62
CA GLU A 55 14.18 2.88 -25.83
C GLU A 55 13.49 1.58 -26.29
N ASP A 56 12.16 1.49 -26.13
CA ASP A 56 11.39 0.32 -26.54
C ASP A 56 11.22 0.27 -28.07
N ASP A 57 11.48 -0.90 -28.66
CA ASP A 57 11.27 -1.15 -30.09
C ASP A 57 9.84 -0.78 -30.49
N ILE A 58 9.73 0.06 -31.53
CA ILE A 58 8.45 0.56 -32.05
C ILE A 58 7.49 -0.54 -32.50
N ASN A 59 8.00 -1.70 -32.89
CA ASN A 59 7.19 -2.83 -33.33
C ASN A 59 6.90 -3.82 -32.20
N SER A 60 7.45 -3.60 -31.00
CA SER A 60 7.27 -4.51 -29.87
C SER A 60 5.87 -4.43 -29.26
N LYS A 61 5.49 -5.53 -28.61
CA LYS A 61 4.34 -5.55 -27.71
C LYS A 61 4.75 -4.95 -26.38
N TRP A 62 3.86 -4.17 -25.77
CA TRP A 62 4.09 -3.59 -24.45
C TRP A 62 2.80 -3.52 -23.65
N ILE A 63 2.93 -3.29 -22.34
CA ILE A 63 1.81 -3.18 -21.42
C ILE A 63 1.77 -1.77 -20.86
N TYR A 64 0.63 -1.10 -21.04
CA TYR A 64 0.31 0.08 -20.26
C TYR A 64 -0.35 -0.39 -18.97
N SER A 65 0.15 0.04 -17.81
CA SER A 65 -0.49 -0.30 -16.54
C SER A 65 -0.33 0.76 -15.46
N ASP A 66 -1.37 0.93 -14.66
CA ASP A 66 -1.37 1.67 -13.41
C ASP A 66 -1.85 0.77 -12.29
N LEU A 67 -0.99 0.53 -11.30
CA LEU A 67 -1.25 -0.34 -10.17
C LEU A 67 -0.99 0.40 -8.86
N GLN A 68 -2.05 0.81 -8.19
CA GLN A 68 -2.02 1.36 -6.84
C GLN A 68 -1.86 0.23 -5.84
N VAL A 69 -0.87 0.33 -4.96
CA VAL A 69 -0.50 -0.69 -3.98
C VAL A 69 -0.96 -0.27 -2.59
N TYR A 70 -1.65 -1.17 -1.89
CA TYR A 70 -2.19 -0.93 -0.56
C TYR A 70 -1.83 -2.06 0.40
N LEU A 71 -1.80 -1.74 1.69
CA LEU A 71 -1.96 -2.72 2.77
C LEU A 71 -3.42 -2.77 3.22
N ILE A 72 -3.91 -3.98 3.45
CA ILE A 72 -5.22 -4.24 4.05
C ILE A 72 -5.08 -5.25 5.18
N PHE A 73 -6.05 -5.31 6.08
CA PHE A 73 -6.14 -6.43 7.03
C PHE A 73 -6.54 -7.72 6.30
N LYS A 74 -5.93 -8.85 6.69
CA LYS A 74 -6.19 -10.14 6.05
C LYS A 74 -7.59 -10.70 6.41
N GLU A 75 -8.14 -10.34 7.56
CA GLU A 75 -9.45 -10.79 8.06
C GLU A 75 -10.22 -9.64 8.77
N GLY A 76 -11.50 -9.84 9.11
CA GLY A 76 -12.42 -8.83 9.65
C GLY A 76 -12.11 -8.40 11.08
N ILE A 77 -11.03 -7.64 11.26
CA ILE A 77 -10.53 -7.25 12.59
C ILE A 77 -11.26 -6.00 13.08
N SER A 78 -11.69 -6.04 14.34
CA SER A 78 -12.32 -4.91 15.03
C SER A 78 -11.33 -4.04 15.81
N THR A 79 -10.13 -4.56 16.10
CA THR A 79 -9.11 -3.86 16.91
C THR A 79 -7.69 -4.11 16.38
N THR A 80 -6.83 -3.09 16.49
CA THR A 80 -5.41 -3.16 16.11
C THR A 80 -4.58 -3.70 17.27
N THR A 81 -4.23 -4.99 17.24
CA THR A 81 -3.35 -5.63 18.24
C THR A 81 -2.07 -6.17 17.61
N ASP A 82 -1.04 -6.40 18.43
CA ASP A 82 0.21 -7.01 17.97
C ASP A 82 -0.03 -8.36 17.29
N GLY A 83 0.77 -8.65 16.27
CA GLY A 83 0.69 -9.88 15.48
C GLY A 83 -0.43 -9.90 14.44
N THR A 84 -1.30 -8.89 14.40
CA THR A 84 -2.33 -8.74 13.38
C THR A 84 -1.74 -8.78 11.96
N GLU A 85 -2.18 -9.74 11.14
CA GLU A 85 -1.67 -9.92 9.78
C GLU A 85 -2.30 -8.92 8.78
N LEU A 86 -1.43 -8.35 7.95
CA LEU A 86 -1.78 -7.51 6.82
C LEU A 86 -1.47 -8.24 5.51
N LYS A 87 -2.13 -7.80 4.45
CA LYS A 87 -1.97 -8.29 3.09
C LYS A 87 -1.70 -7.15 2.13
N LEU A 88 -0.76 -7.38 1.22
CA LEU A 88 -0.45 -6.44 0.15
C LEU A 88 -1.38 -6.68 -1.05
N ILE A 89 -2.13 -5.66 -1.45
CA ILE A 89 -3.04 -5.73 -2.61
C ILE A 89 -2.73 -4.65 -3.63
N GLY A 90 -3.09 -4.91 -4.88
CA GLY A 90 -3.06 -3.97 -5.98
C GLY A 90 -4.47 -3.59 -6.43
N LYS A 91 -4.64 -2.36 -6.90
CA LYS A 91 -5.84 -1.90 -7.61
C LYS A 91 -5.45 -1.05 -8.80
N GLY A 92 -6.12 -1.22 -9.93
CA GLY A 92 -5.90 -0.36 -11.07
C GLY A 92 -6.29 -1.02 -12.36
N TYR A 93 -5.53 -0.75 -13.41
CA TYR A 93 -5.87 -1.22 -14.75
C TYR A 93 -4.64 -1.45 -15.61
N HIS A 94 -4.80 -2.30 -16.62
CA HIS A 94 -3.79 -2.56 -17.62
C HIS A 94 -4.39 -2.76 -19.01
N GLN A 95 -3.57 -2.58 -20.04
CA GLN A 95 -3.92 -2.79 -21.43
C GLN A 95 -2.67 -3.17 -22.24
N LYS A 96 -2.80 -4.18 -23.11
CA LYS A 96 -1.73 -4.59 -24.02
C LYS A 96 -1.79 -3.81 -25.31
N PHE A 97 -0.62 -3.45 -25.82
CA PHE A 97 -0.43 -2.73 -27.06
C PHE A 97 0.56 -3.46 -27.97
N SER A 98 0.38 -3.31 -29.28
CA SER A 98 1.41 -3.56 -30.29
C SER A 98 1.65 -2.25 -31.01
N ASN A 99 2.89 -1.75 -30.96
CA ASN A 99 3.22 -0.39 -31.38
C ASN A 99 2.38 0.67 -30.64
N THR A 100 1.42 1.31 -31.29
CA THR A 100 0.49 2.30 -30.70
C THR A 100 -0.96 1.80 -30.66
N LYS A 101 -1.20 0.58 -31.14
CA LYS A 101 -2.55 0.02 -31.24
C LYS A 101 -2.85 -0.90 -30.05
N PRO A 102 -4.00 -0.72 -29.38
CA PRO A 102 -4.41 -1.63 -28.32
C PRO A 102 -4.74 -3.01 -28.92
N ILE A 103 -4.26 -4.07 -28.29
CA ILE A 103 -4.55 -5.48 -28.65
C ILE A 103 -5.73 -6.01 -27.82
N THR A 104 -5.85 -5.53 -26.58
CA THR A 104 -6.92 -5.90 -25.66
C THR A 104 -7.71 -4.68 -25.22
N PRO A 105 -8.96 -4.82 -24.77
CA PRO A 105 -9.62 -3.76 -24.02
C PRO A 105 -8.85 -3.47 -22.72
N VAL A 106 -9.12 -2.31 -22.12
CA VAL A 106 -8.63 -1.99 -20.79
C VAL A 106 -9.28 -2.94 -19.78
N VAL A 107 -8.47 -3.58 -18.96
CA VAL A 107 -8.92 -4.45 -17.88
C VAL A 107 -8.75 -3.72 -16.56
N TYR A 108 -9.84 -3.59 -15.80
CA TYR A 108 -9.83 -3.02 -14.46
C TYR A 108 -9.83 -4.13 -13.42
N ASN A 109 -8.92 -4.04 -12.46
CA ASN A 109 -8.84 -4.95 -11.33
C ASN A 109 -8.93 -4.16 -10.03
N TYR A 110 -9.96 -4.43 -9.25
CA TYR A 110 -10.22 -3.74 -7.99
C TYR A 110 -9.62 -4.45 -6.78
N ARG A 111 -9.02 -5.64 -6.97
CA ARG A 111 -8.40 -6.42 -5.91
C ARG A 111 -7.44 -7.48 -6.48
N GLU A 112 -6.20 -7.07 -6.73
CA GLU A 112 -5.11 -7.95 -7.10
C GLU A 112 -4.34 -8.39 -5.85
N ASP A 113 -4.13 -9.69 -5.66
CA ASP A 113 -3.29 -10.20 -4.57
C ASP A 113 -1.82 -10.19 -4.98
N LEU A 114 -1.05 -9.23 -4.46
CA LEU A 114 0.37 -9.12 -4.80
C LEU A 114 1.24 -10.19 -4.12
N GLN A 115 0.66 -10.99 -3.23
CA GLN A 115 1.35 -12.06 -2.52
C GLN A 115 0.93 -13.46 -3.02
N GLN A 116 0.22 -13.52 -4.16
CA GLN A 116 -0.19 -14.79 -4.74
C GLN A 116 0.99 -15.55 -5.38
N LYS A 117 0.87 -16.87 -5.38
CA LYS A 117 1.76 -17.77 -6.13
C LYS A 117 1.15 -18.11 -7.48
N ILE A 118 2.00 -18.42 -8.43
CA ILE A 118 1.64 -19.01 -9.72
C ILE A 118 1.25 -20.47 -9.45
N ASN A 119 0.14 -20.91 -10.03
CA ASN A 119 -0.29 -22.30 -9.95
C ASN A 119 0.56 -23.16 -10.89
N ASN A 120 1.80 -23.45 -10.50
CA ASN A 120 2.70 -24.38 -11.18
C ASN A 120 3.39 -25.31 -10.16
N ASP A 121 4.02 -26.38 -10.64
CA ASP A 121 4.68 -27.37 -9.79
C ASP A 121 5.84 -26.79 -8.96
N GLY A 122 6.40 -25.65 -9.39
CA GLY A 122 7.46 -24.91 -8.68
C GLY A 122 6.95 -24.03 -7.53
N GLY A 123 5.65 -23.73 -7.49
CA GLY A 123 5.07 -22.78 -6.55
C GLY A 123 5.67 -21.38 -6.69
N ASP A 124 6.02 -21.01 -7.93
CA ASP A 124 6.72 -19.76 -8.24
C ASP A 124 5.89 -18.55 -7.81
N ASN A 125 6.58 -17.49 -7.43
CA ASN A 125 5.94 -16.27 -6.99
C ASN A 125 5.48 -15.42 -8.19
N ARG A 126 4.26 -14.86 -8.14
CA ARG A 126 3.75 -14.02 -9.23
C ARG A 126 4.36 -12.62 -9.24
N PHE A 127 4.58 -12.00 -8.08
CA PHE A 127 5.08 -10.62 -8.03
C PHE A 127 6.31 -10.48 -7.15
N SER A 128 7.43 -10.04 -7.73
CA SER A 128 8.61 -9.66 -6.96
C SER A 128 8.64 -8.15 -6.75
N LEU A 129 9.15 -7.72 -5.60
CA LEU A 129 9.50 -6.32 -5.36
C LEU A 129 11.02 -6.19 -5.44
N THR A 130 11.48 -5.26 -6.25
CA THR A 130 12.90 -5.03 -6.48
C THR A 130 13.26 -3.58 -6.18
N VAL A 131 14.44 -3.37 -5.61
CA VAL A 131 15.01 -2.07 -5.26
C VAL A 131 16.33 -1.89 -5.99
N GLY A 132 16.41 -0.83 -6.79
CA GLY A 132 17.64 -0.47 -7.51
C GLY A 132 18.66 0.10 -6.54
N GLU A 133 19.88 -0.42 -6.57
CA GLU A 133 20.90 -0.13 -5.56
C GLU A 133 21.30 1.36 -5.54
N LEU A 134 21.60 1.90 -6.72
CA LEU A 134 22.08 3.28 -6.88
C LEU A 134 20.96 4.31 -6.82
N THR A 135 19.78 3.94 -7.32
CA THR A 135 18.67 4.87 -7.48
C THR A 135 17.69 4.83 -6.30
N GLY A 136 17.66 3.72 -5.55
CA GLY A 136 16.63 3.42 -4.56
C GLY A 136 15.23 3.27 -5.16
N ILE A 137 15.10 3.24 -6.49
CA ILE A 137 13.80 3.11 -7.16
C ILE A 137 13.24 1.73 -6.85
N ASN A 138 11.98 1.69 -6.44
CA ASN A 138 11.25 0.45 -6.23
C ASN A 138 10.49 0.10 -7.53
N TRP A 139 10.44 -1.17 -7.89
CA TRP A 139 9.55 -1.64 -8.95
C TRP A 139 8.98 -3.02 -8.61
N LEU A 140 7.79 -3.28 -9.13
CA LEU A 140 7.21 -4.62 -9.14
C LEU A 140 7.59 -5.32 -10.44
N GLY A 141 7.90 -6.60 -10.36
CA GLY A 141 8.08 -7.46 -11.53
C GLY A 141 7.09 -8.63 -11.48
N GLU A 142 6.29 -8.79 -12.53
CA GLU A 142 5.44 -9.96 -12.68
C GLU A 142 6.24 -11.13 -13.26
N GLY A 143 6.19 -12.29 -12.59
CA GLY A 143 6.79 -13.52 -13.05
C GLY A 143 6.09 -14.06 -14.30
N GLY A 144 6.87 -14.45 -15.31
CA GLY A 144 6.35 -14.99 -16.57
C GLY A 144 7.38 -14.97 -17.70
N GLY A 145 7.08 -15.68 -18.80
CA GLY A 145 7.94 -15.81 -19.97
C GLY A 145 7.90 -14.64 -20.96
N GLY A 146 7.53 -13.43 -20.52
CA GLY A 146 7.48 -12.24 -21.38
C GLY A 146 6.17 -11.45 -21.33
N VAL A 147 6.07 -10.44 -22.19
CA VAL A 147 4.90 -9.55 -22.32
C VAL A 147 3.61 -10.30 -22.68
N ASP A 148 3.73 -11.41 -23.41
CA ASP A 148 2.56 -12.23 -23.77
C ASP A 148 1.93 -12.90 -22.54
N SER A 149 2.75 -13.30 -21.55
CA SER A 149 2.28 -13.93 -20.30
C SER A 149 2.00 -12.95 -19.15
N SER A 150 2.52 -11.72 -19.22
CA SER A 150 2.33 -10.73 -18.15
C SER A 150 1.06 -9.91 -18.36
N GLU A 151 0.35 -9.59 -17.28
CA GLU A 151 -0.81 -8.71 -17.27
C GLU A 151 -0.40 -7.27 -16.99
N TRP A 152 0.48 -7.06 -16.01
CA TRP A 152 0.84 -5.73 -15.50
C TRP A 152 2.17 -5.22 -16.04
N GLY A 153 3.08 -6.13 -16.39
CA GLY A 153 4.42 -5.85 -16.89
C GLY A 153 5.50 -6.61 -16.13
N LEU A 154 6.57 -6.98 -16.85
CA LEU A 154 7.77 -7.59 -16.26
C LEU A 154 8.51 -6.63 -15.33
N ARG A 155 8.31 -5.32 -15.52
CA ARG A 155 8.85 -4.25 -14.69
C ARG A 155 7.86 -3.09 -14.64
N ILE A 156 7.46 -2.70 -13.44
CA ILE A 156 6.44 -1.68 -13.17
C ILE A 156 7.01 -0.74 -12.11
N ASN A 157 7.45 0.44 -12.52
CA ASN A 157 8.19 1.35 -11.64
C ASN A 157 7.24 2.06 -10.67
N CYS A 158 7.57 2.04 -9.38
CA CYS A 158 6.78 2.67 -8.33
C CYS A 158 7.20 4.13 -8.10
N ASP A 159 6.22 5.01 -7.87
CA ASP A 159 6.44 6.44 -7.70
C ASP A 159 7.14 6.78 -6.37
N LYS A 160 6.88 5.99 -5.32
CA LYS A 160 7.54 6.13 -4.01
C LYS A 160 8.60 5.07 -3.75
N LYS A 161 9.68 5.50 -3.09
CA LYS A 161 10.78 4.67 -2.58
C LYS A 161 10.51 4.31 -1.13
N LEU A 162 9.58 3.39 -0.90
CA LEU A 162 9.14 3.01 0.45
C LEU A 162 9.94 1.85 1.04
N PHE A 163 10.61 1.08 0.18
CA PHE A 163 11.28 -0.15 0.55
C PHE A 163 12.78 -0.10 0.27
N THR A 164 13.53 -0.81 1.09
CA THR A 164 14.97 -1.05 0.95
C THR A 164 15.36 -2.40 1.54
N PHE A 165 16.61 -2.79 1.38
CA PHE A 165 17.17 -4.02 1.93
C PHE A 165 18.30 -3.69 2.90
N ASN A 166 18.47 -4.50 3.95
CA ASN A 166 19.72 -4.50 4.70
C ASN A 166 20.79 -5.15 3.83
N LYS A 167 21.84 -4.40 3.49
CA LYS A 167 22.98 -4.94 2.76
C LYS A 167 23.91 -5.68 3.72
N ASP A 168 24.15 -6.95 3.45
CA ASP A 168 25.27 -7.64 4.07
C ASP A 168 26.57 -7.20 3.38
N SER A 169 27.66 -7.11 4.14
CA SER A 169 28.97 -6.72 3.63
C SER A 169 29.46 -7.76 2.61
N GLY A 170 29.26 -7.49 1.32
CA GLY A 170 29.64 -8.37 0.22
C GLY A 170 28.63 -8.46 -0.92
N ASP A 171 27.41 -7.94 -0.75
CA ASP A 171 26.42 -7.92 -1.82
C ASP A 171 26.74 -6.80 -2.83
N THR A 172 27.15 -7.20 -4.04
CA THR A 172 27.52 -6.30 -5.16
C THR A 172 26.42 -6.18 -6.21
N SER A 173 25.22 -6.68 -5.90
CA SER A 173 24.10 -6.69 -6.83
C SER A 173 23.59 -5.27 -7.09
N SER A 174 23.54 -4.87 -8.37
CA SER A 174 23.03 -3.57 -8.80
C SER A 174 21.54 -3.35 -8.50
N ALA A 175 20.83 -4.43 -8.15
CA ALA A 175 19.47 -4.43 -7.64
C ALA A 175 19.28 -5.62 -6.69
N MET A 176 18.40 -5.45 -5.71
CA MET A 176 18.00 -6.49 -4.77
C MET A 176 16.51 -6.78 -4.91
N SER A 177 16.12 -8.04 -4.89
CA SER A 177 14.73 -8.47 -5.14
C SER A 177 14.21 -9.43 -4.08
N SER A 178 12.92 -9.33 -3.75
CA SER A 178 12.23 -10.25 -2.85
C SER A 178 10.89 -10.70 -3.41
N GLU A 179 10.55 -11.97 -3.20
CA GLU A 179 9.26 -12.54 -3.58
C GLU A 179 8.17 -12.11 -2.60
N LEU A 180 7.12 -11.45 -3.09
CA LEU A 180 6.08 -10.91 -2.23
C LEU A 180 5.21 -12.01 -1.58
N SER A 181 5.07 -13.18 -2.21
CA SER A 181 4.38 -14.34 -1.61
C SER A 181 5.07 -14.89 -0.35
N ARG A 182 6.35 -14.56 -0.14
CA ARG A 182 7.13 -14.95 1.05
C ARG A 182 7.22 -13.85 2.10
N MET A 183 6.82 -12.64 1.74
CA MET A 183 6.75 -11.52 2.68
C MET A 183 5.53 -11.66 3.58
N LYS A 184 5.69 -11.25 4.84
CA LYS A 184 4.61 -11.10 5.81
C LYS A 184 4.65 -9.69 6.36
N PHE A 185 3.48 -9.06 6.37
CA PHE A 185 3.26 -7.76 6.98
C PHE A 185 2.42 -7.99 8.24
N LYS A 186 2.87 -7.46 9.39
CA LYS A 186 2.15 -7.61 10.66
C LYS A 186 2.23 -6.34 11.50
N LEU A 187 1.24 -6.12 12.34
CA LEU A 187 1.32 -5.08 13.36
C LEU A 187 2.28 -5.51 14.47
N ASN A 188 3.10 -4.57 14.95
CA ASN A 188 4.02 -4.78 16.07
C ASN A 188 4.13 -3.49 16.91
N LYS A 189 4.60 -3.62 18.16
CA LYS A 189 4.80 -2.53 19.13
C LYS A 189 3.55 -1.68 19.36
N CYS A 190 2.39 -2.33 19.39
CA CYS A 190 1.12 -1.66 19.63
C CYS A 190 1.11 -0.97 21.01
N GLY A 191 0.88 0.34 21.01
CA GLY A 191 0.79 1.14 22.22
C GLY A 191 2.10 1.77 22.70
N GLU A 192 3.22 1.42 22.09
CA GLU A 192 4.52 2.07 22.31
C GLU A 192 4.65 3.34 21.45
N GLU A 193 4.15 3.27 20.21
CA GLU A 193 4.18 4.40 19.29
C GLU A 193 2.93 5.26 19.45
N SER A 194 3.08 6.57 19.18
CA SER A 194 1.94 7.49 19.19
C SER A 194 2.04 8.53 18.09
N TYR A 195 0.88 8.86 17.53
CA TYR A 195 0.72 9.98 16.61
C TYR A 195 -0.29 10.96 17.19
N ARG A 196 0.17 12.19 17.47
CA ARG A 196 -0.64 13.25 18.08
C ARG A 196 -1.40 12.79 19.34
N GLY A 197 -0.74 12.01 20.20
CA GLY A 197 -1.30 11.49 21.44
C GLY A 197 -2.20 10.27 21.29
N VAL A 198 -2.46 9.80 20.06
CA VAL A 198 -3.18 8.54 19.80
C VAL A 198 -2.17 7.41 19.70
N LYS A 199 -2.35 6.38 20.54
CA LYS A 199 -1.51 5.17 20.50
C LYS A 199 -1.72 4.40 19.19
N GLY A 200 -0.63 3.88 18.65
CA GLY A 200 -0.63 3.12 17.40
C GLY A 200 0.28 1.90 17.43
N CYS A 201 0.30 1.19 16.32
CA CYS A 201 1.14 0.04 16.04
C CYS A 201 2.04 0.35 14.84
N LEU A 202 3.27 -0.15 14.84
CA LEU A 202 4.11 -0.16 13.63
C LEU A 202 3.70 -1.30 12.72
N ILE A 203 4.04 -1.17 11.43
CA ILE A 203 3.95 -2.27 10.47
C ILE A 203 5.35 -2.87 10.31
N GLU A 204 5.51 -4.13 10.71
CA GLU A 204 6.74 -4.90 10.53
C GLU A 204 6.66 -5.72 9.23
N ILE A 205 7.79 -5.79 8.52
CA ILE A 205 8.00 -6.68 7.37
C ILE A 205 8.92 -7.82 7.81
N SER A 206 8.52 -9.06 7.54
CA SER A 206 9.35 -10.24 7.77
C SER A 206 9.27 -11.20 6.57
N ASN A 207 10.32 -11.99 6.34
CA ASN A 207 10.33 -13.07 5.35
C ASN A 207 10.12 -14.43 6.03
N ASP A 208 9.66 -15.44 5.30
CA ASP A 208 9.46 -16.81 5.75
C ASP A 208 10.76 -17.56 6.15
N GLY A 209 11.93 -16.94 5.95
CA GLY A 209 13.23 -17.46 6.39
C GLY A 209 13.92 -18.37 5.37
N THR A 210 13.29 -18.68 4.24
CA THR A 210 13.84 -19.59 3.23
C THR A 210 14.95 -18.93 2.41
N ASN A 211 16.03 -19.68 2.10
CA ASN A 211 17.11 -19.22 1.21
C ASN A 211 16.88 -19.82 -0.19
N TRP A 212 16.63 -18.97 -1.19
CA TRP A 212 16.64 -19.37 -2.60
C TRP A 212 17.61 -18.50 -3.39
N ALA A 213 18.24 -19.11 -4.40
CA ALA A 213 19.20 -18.44 -5.27
C ALA A 213 18.53 -17.26 -5.99
N GLY A 214 19.17 -16.09 -5.98
CA GLY A 214 18.65 -14.89 -6.66
C GLY A 214 17.64 -14.05 -5.86
N HIS A 215 17.40 -14.35 -4.58
CA HIS A 215 16.47 -13.60 -3.74
C HIS A 215 17.15 -13.04 -2.49
N ASN A 216 16.93 -11.76 -2.24
CA ASN A 216 17.44 -11.05 -1.08
C ASN A 216 16.47 -11.18 0.09
N LYS A 217 17.04 -11.41 1.28
CA LYS A 217 16.35 -11.34 2.57
C LYS A 217 16.33 -9.91 3.08
N ASN A 218 15.56 -9.67 4.15
CA ASN A 218 15.59 -8.42 4.91
C ASN A 218 15.07 -7.19 4.16
N LEU A 219 14.02 -7.37 3.35
CA LEU A 219 13.21 -6.25 2.89
C LEU A 219 12.65 -5.51 4.11
N LYS A 220 12.80 -4.19 4.12
CA LYS A 220 12.30 -3.30 5.17
C LYS A 220 11.76 -2.00 4.59
N TRP A 221 11.06 -1.23 5.42
CA TRP A 221 10.78 0.16 5.10
C TRP A 221 12.07 0.97 5.02
N VAL A 222 12.11 1.99 4.15
CA VAL A 222 13.19 3.00 4.19
C VAL A 222 13.13 3.76 5.51
N ASP A 223 14.28 4.19 6.02
CA ASP A 223 14.37 4.79 7.37
C ASP A 223 13.54 6.09 7.50
N THR A 224 13.26 6.76 6.38
CA THR A 224 12.43 7.97 6.27
C THR A 224 10.92 7.69 6.23
N PHE A 225 10.51 6.43 6.09
CA PHE A 225 9.11 6.02 6.05
C PHE A 225 8.82 5.04 7.19
N LYS A 226 8.08 5.50 8.19
CA LYS A 226 7.72 4.71 9.37
C LYS A 226 6.20 4.61 9.47
N PRO A 227 5.58 3.63 8.80
CA PRO A 227 4.14 3.54 8.78
C PRO A 227 3.60 3.15 10.16
N ILE A 228 2.61 3.91 10.63
CA ILE A 228 1.93 3.71 11.90
C ILE A 228 0.43 3.53 11.68
N VAL A 229 -0.15 2.55 12.37
CA VAL A 229 -1.57 2.25 12.36
C VAL A 229 -2.19 2.70 13.67
N ILE A 230 -3.21 3.55 13.61
CA ILE A 230 -3.92 4.10 14.77
C ILE A 230 -5.42 3.80 14.66
N GLN A 231 -6.10 3.79 15.81
CA GLN A 231 -7.56 3.68 15.87
C GLN A 231 -8.24 5.02 15.57
#